data_AF-A0A8T8LIQ4-F1
#
_entry.id   AF-A0A8T8LIQ4-F1
#
_cell.length_a   1.000
_cell.length_b   1.000
_cell.length_c   1.000
_cell.angle_alpha   90.00
_cell.angle_beta   90.00
_cell.angle_gamma   90.00
#
_symmetry.space_group_name_H-M   'P 1'
#
loop_
_entity.id
_entity.type
_entity.pdbx_description
1 polymer ?
#
loop_
_entity_poly.entity_id
_entity_poly.type
_entity_poly.pdbx_seq_one_letter_code
_entity_poly.pdbx_strand_id
1 'polypeptide(L)'
;MPSETSDPGGPPAACPACGEAVPAGASFCPDCGADLGNPADPAYCSACGEAFDDDDRFCSNCGASRSGGGPDASEPAGRATEESADPDSSPSRSASTPRESSRAFRRRVQDHLDAGWNVERDDGDRVVLVDRGIGSVGVHILLFIFTSGIGNLLYGWWHYSKLAERRRLVRGDETAARAPSSAAGESLTETAAGYILIALLLAIGGLIAYFAATSGSPPAALIGLAFIGLGLGVAPPVRRRLDRRHGVTAFGRKKTVDHRIVRPPESVEEPCVVCGEAFERGLVRRRRDETVVAGVPVRTHSMRHNHYCADCARSELFGDRVGSPSLDDMADDAGPVDDVDAVDDADAADDADGDDAGHDDEGFADADADGGDAADDADGGDAADEADGGDTADDAFSDERATEATE
;
A
#
# COMPACT_ATOMS: atom_id res chain seq x y z
N MET A 1 14.89 35.53 -31.27
CA MET A 1 14.84 34.13 -31.75
C MET A 1 14.04 33.35 -30.74
N PRO A 2 12.81 32.91 -31.04
CA PRO A 2 12.16 31.87 -30.25
C PRO A 2 12.78 30.54 -30.66
N SER A 3 13.45 29.89 -29.72
CA SER A 3 13.91 28.51 -29.84
C SER A 3 12.70 27.59 -29.86
N GLU A 4 12.40 27.03 -31.03
CA GLU A 4 11.47 25.92 -31.21
C GLU A 4 11.96 24.73 -30.37
N THR A 5 11.11 24.27 -29.45
CA THR A 5 11.30 23.02 -28.73
C THR A 5 11.10 21.86 -29.69
N SER A 6 12.13 21.04 -29.85
CA SER A 6 12.08 19.81 -30.63
C SER A 6 10.95 18.92 -30.13
N ASP A 7 9.99 18.68 -31.01
CA ASP A 7 8.90 17.73 -30.85
C ASP A 7 9.39 16.36 -31.34
N PRO A 8 9.65 15.36 -30.47
CA PRO A 8 9.90 14.00 -30.93
C PRO A 8 8.56 13.34 -31.20
N GLY A 9 8.07 13.52 -32.43
CA GLY A 9 6.81 12.97 -32.93
C GLY A 9 6.78 11.44 -33.02
N GLY A 10 6.61 10.79 -31.87
CA GLY A 10 5.92 9.50 -31.78
C GLY A 10 4.45 9.75 -31.40
N PRO A 11 3.49 8.94 -31.88
CA PRO A 11 2.11 9.04 -31.40
C PRO A 11 2.11 8.88 -29.87
N PRO A 12 1.34 9.69 -29.12
CA PRO A 12 1.28 9.54 -27.67
C PRO A 12 0.82 8.13 -27.34
N ALA A 13 1.67 7.38 -26.64
CA ALA A 13 1.27 6.09 -26.13
C ALA A 13 0.18 6.32 -25.06
N ALA A 14 -0.88 5.52 -25.09
CA ALA A 14 -1.86 5.52 -24.02
C ALA A 14 -1.25 4.87 -22.77
N CYS A 15 -1.48 5.46 -21.60
CA CYS A 15 -1.03 4.89 -20.35
C CYS A 15 -1.74 3.54 -20.11
N PRO A 16 -1.03 2.42 -19.88
CA PRO A 16 -1.66 1.12 -19.66
C PRO A 16 -2.52 1.09 -18.39
N ALA A 17 -2.24 1.95 -17.41
CA ALA A 17 -2.97 2.01 -16.15
C ALA A 17 -4.29 2.80 -16.20
N CYS A 18 -4.37 3.89 -16.99
CA CYS A 18 -5.53 4.79 -17.00
C CYS A 18 -6.09 5.11 -18.40
N GLY A 19 -5.40 4.71 -19.47
CA GLY A 19 -5.79 4.93 -20.86
C GLY A 19 -5.52 6.33 -21.41
N GLU A 20 -5.04 7.28 -20.59
CA GLU A 20 -4.82 8.67 -21.00
C GLU A 20 -3.55 8.83 -21.86
N ALA A 21 -3.55 9.83 -22.75
CA ALA A 21 -2.45 10.07 -23.68
C ALA A 21 -1.19 10.56 -22.93
N VAL A 22 -0.07 9.86 -23.12
CA VAL A 22 1.21 10.22 -22.49
C VAL A 22 2.14 10.89 -23.50
N PRO A 23 2.81 12.01 -23.13
CA PRO A 23 3.90 12.59 -23.92
C PRO A 23 5.02 11.58 -24.23
N ALA A 24 5.56 11.62 -25.44
CA ALA A 24 6.66 10.75 -25.84
C ALA A 24 7.89 10.94 -24.94
N GLY A 25 8.44 9.83 -24.42
CA GLY A 25 9.62 9.83 -23.56
C GLY A 25 9.35 10.17 -22.08
N ALA A 26 8.08 10.34 -21.67
CA ALA A 26 7.75 10.44 -20.25
C ALA A 26 8.08 9.13 -19.52
N SER A 27 8.67 9.25 -18.33
CA SER A 27 8.90 8.11 -17.44
C SER A 27 7.69 7.84 -16.55
N PHE A 28 6.79 8.83 -16.40
CA PHE A 28 5.57 8.72 -15.60
C PHE A 28 4.36 9.30 -16.32
N CYS A 29 3.18 8.72 -16.11
CA CYS A 29 1.92 9.28 -16.57
C CYS A 29 1.57 10.56 -15.77
N PRO A 30 1.31 11.71 -16.43
CA PRO A 30 0.96 12.94 -15.73
C PRO A 30 -0.42 12.89 -15.06
N ASP A 31 -1.32 12.04 -15.53
CA ASP A 31 -2.71 11.97 -15.04
C ASP A 31 -2.89 10.98 -13.88
N CYS A 32 -2.26 9.81 -13.95
CA CYS A 32 -2.40 8.78 -12.91
C CYS A 32 -1.13 8.45 -12.13
N GLY A 33 0.03 8.97 -12.53
CA GLY A 33 1.31 8.73 -11.85
C GLY A 33 1.95 7.36 -12.08
N ALA A 34 1.37 6.50 -12.94
CA ALA A 34 1.96 5.20 -13.27
C ALA A 34 3.38 5.35 -13.83
N ASP A 35 4.31 4.50 -13.39
CA ASP A 35 5.66 4.35 -13.98
C ASP A 35 5.49 3.71 -15.37
N LEU A 36 6.07 4.33 -16.39
CA LEU A 36 5.99 3.90 -17.78
C LEU A 36 7.30 3.24 -18.23
N GLY A 37 8.21 2.98 -17.29
CA GLY A 37 9.53 2.47 -17.58
C GLY A 37 10.47 3.54 -18.15
N ASN A 38 11.66 3.11 -18.55
CA ASN A 38 12.59 3.99 -19.24
C ASN A 38 12.35 3.89 -20.75
N PRO A 39 12.10 5.00 -21.47
CA PRO A 39 11.95 4.96 -22.92
C PRO A 39 13.20 4.45 -23.67
N ALA A 40 14.35 4.37 -22.99
CA ALA A 40 15.58 3.81 -23.52
C ALA A 40 15.76 2.30 -23.28
N ASP A 41 14.89 1.65 -22.49
CA ASP A 41 14.98 0.21 -22.29
C ASP A 41 14.45 -0.52 -23.54
N PRO A 42 15.19 -1.51 -24.10
CA PRO A 42 14.75 -2.17 -25.32
C PRO A 42 13.43 -2.90 -25.10
N ALA A 43 12.51 -2.76 -26.06
CA ALA A 43 11.20 -3.42 -26.05
C ALA A 43 11.29 -4.93 -26.32
N TYR A 44 12.36 -5.36 -27.01
CA TYR A 44 12.57 -6.75 -27.40
C TYR A 44 13.93 -7.26 -26.92
N CYS A 45 13.96 -8.52 -26.53
CA CYS A 45 15.17 -9.21 -26.14
C CYS A 45 16.14 -9.34 -27.31
N SER A 46 17.37 -8.84 -27.13
CA SER A 46 18.42 -8.96 -28.16
C SER A 46 18.92 -10.39 -28.36
N ALA A 47 18.66 -11.30 -27.40
CA ALA A 47 19.12 -12.68 -27.45
C ALA A 47 18.11 -13.63 -28.12
N CYS A 48 16.81 -13.46 -27.87
CA CYS A 48 15.78 -14.38 -28.38
C CYS A 48 14.65 -13.70 -29.19
N GLY A 49 14.60 -12.37 -29.23
CA GLY A 49 13.57 -11.62 -29.95
C GLY A 49 12.22 -11.48 -29.26
N GLU A 50 12.01 -12.14 -28.11
CA GLU A 50 10.79 -12.01 -27.31
C GLU A 50 10.58 -10.58 -26.82
N ALA A 51 9.33 -10.11 -26.76
CA ALA A 51 9.02 -8.84 -26.12
C ALA A 51 9.29 -8.92 -24.61
N PHE A 52 9.85 -7.87 -24.02
CA PHE A 52 9.90 -7.77 -22.56
C PHE A 52 8.53 -7.34 -22.03
N ASP A 53 8.12 -7.90 -20.89
CA ASP A 53 7.03 -7.31 -20.13
C ASP A 53 7.49 -5.98 -19.48
N ASP A 54 6.53 -5.16 -19.10
CA ASP A 54 6.82 -3.92 -18.37
C ASP A 54 7.59 -4.24 -17.08
N ASP A 55 8.69 -3.51 -16.82
CA ASP A 55 9.63 -3.70 -15.70
C ASP A 55 10.51 -4.98 -15.68
N ASP A 56 10.47 -5.84 -16.70
CA ASP A 56 11.33 -7.03 -16.73
C ASP A 56 12.83 -6.69 -16.75
N ARG A 57 13.59 -7.30 -15.83
CA ARG A 57 15.07 -7.19 -15.79
C ARG A 57 15.77 -8.23 -16.68
N PHE A 58 15.11 -9.35 -16.89
CA PHE A 58 15.56 -10.48 -17.68
C PHE A 58 14.41 -10.92 -18.58
N CYS A 59 14.73 -11.44 -19.75
CA CYS A 59 13.72 -11.91 -20.68
C CYS A 59 13.03 -13.14 -20.09
N SER A 60 11.71 -13.09 -19.94
CA SER A 60 10.90 -14.20 -19.41
C SER A 60 11.01 -15.49 -20.25
N ASN A 61 11.40 -15.38 -21.53
CA ASN A 61 11.60 -16.51 -22.42
C ASN A 61 13.03 -17.11 -22.34
N CYS A 62 14.08 -16.26 -22.37
CA CYS A 62 15.47 -16.76 -22.48
C CYS A 62 16.41 -16.41 -21.32
N GLY A 63 15.95 -15.65 -20.33
CA GLY A 63 16.73 -15.23 -19.16
C GLY A 63 17.79 -14.15 -19.45
N ALA A 64 17.96 -13.69 -20.69
CA ALA A 64 18.94 -12.65 -21.01
C ALA A 64 18.57 -11.29 -20.39
N SER A 65 19.56 -10.57 -19.86
CA SER A 65 19.34 -9.26 -19.22
C SER A 65 18.86 -8.20 -20.22
N ARG A 66 17.85 -7.42 -19.85
CA ARG A 66 17.30 -6.33 -20.66
C ARG A 66 18.28 -5.19 -20.90
N SER A 67 19.15 -4.94 -19.93
CA SER A 67 20.28 -4.03 -20.07
C SER A 67 21.46 -4.82 -20.61
N GLY A 68 21.70 -4.76 -21.93
CA GLY A 68 22.82 -5.46 -22.58
C GLY A 68 24.17 -5.07 -21.98
N GLY A 69 24.61 -5.79 -20.95
CA GLY A 69 26.00 -5.85 -20.53
C GLY A 69 26.69 -6.85 -21.44
N GLY A 70 27.65 -6.38 -22.25
CA GLY A 70 28.56 -7.27 -22.95
C GLY A 70 29.29 -8.22 -21.98
N PRO A 71 29.83 -9.33 -22.49
CA PRO A 71 30.44 -10.38 -21.67
C PRO A 71 31.81 -9.93 -21.14
N ASP A 72 31.83 -9.14 -20.07
CA ASP A 72 33.05 -8.82 -19.32
C ASP A 72 32.69 -8.45 -17.88
N ALA A 73 32.14 -9.41 -17.15
CA ALA A 73 32.03 -9.34 -15.70
C ALA A 73 31.82 -10.74 -15.09
N SER A 74 32.76 -11.65 -15.33
CA SER A 74 32.99 -12.84 -14.49
C SER A 74 34.34 -13.47 -14.83
N GLU A 75 35.41 -12.96 -14.23
CA GLU A 75 36.54 -13.82 -13.86
C GLU A 75 37.03 -13.45 -12.44
N PRO A 76 37.31 -14.45 -11.57
CA PRO A 76 37.72 -14.23 -10.20
C PRO A 76 39.22 -13.90 -10.12
N ALA A 77 39.55 -13.05 -9.15
CA ALA A 77 40.86 -12.47 -8.91
C ALA A 77 41.99 -13.49 -8.72
N GLY A 78 43.10 -13.28 -9.44
CA GLY A 78 44.38 -13.96 -9.27
C GLY A 78 45.58 -12.98 -9.24
N ARG A 79 46.03 -12.67 -8.03
CA ARG A 79 47.42 -12.47 -7.55
C ARG A 79 48.45 -11.58 -8.32
N ALA A 80 48.79 -10.47 -7.65
CA ALA A 80 50.10 -9.83 -7.42
C ALA A 80 51.03 -9.44 -8.58
N THR A 81 51.46 -8.16 -8.61
CA THR A 81 52.88 -7.74 -8.59
C THR A 81 52.99 -6.30 -8.06
N GLU A 82 53.96 -6.08 -7.17
CA GLU A 82 54.36 -4.79 -6.58
C GLU A 82 55.22 -3.95 -7.56
N GLU A 83 55.48 -2.69 -7.18
CA GLU A 83 56.45 -1.74 -7.77
C GLU A 83 55.91 -0.93 -8.98
N SER A 84 55.92 0.41 -9.02
CA SER A 84 56.77 1.42 -8.41
C SER A 84 56.05 2.78 -8.38
N ALA A 85 56.49 3.66 -7.49
CA ALA A 85 55.92 4.99 -7.24
C ALA A 85 56.36 6.04 -8.27
N ASP A 86 55.39 6.82 -8.77
CA ASP A 86 55.59 8.15 -9.37
C ASP A 86 54.67 9.15 -8.64
N PRO A 87 55.19 10.21 -8.01
CA PRO A 87 54.41 11.19 -7.28
C PRO A 87 54.25 12.47 -8.11
N ASP A 88 53.58 12.41 -9.26
CA ASP A 88 53.09 13.64 -9.90
C ASP A 88 52.03 13.34 -10.96
N SER A 89 50.82 13.11 -10.50
CA SER A 89 49.60 13.23 -11.30
C SER A 89 48.45 13.43 -10.35
N SER A 90 48.22 14.68 -9.97
CA SER A 90 47.00 15.13 -9.33
C SER A 90 45.80 14.56 -10.08
N PRO A 91 45.03 13.61 -9.52
CA PRO A 91 43.71 13.39 -10.04
C PRO A 91 42.90 14.55 -9.46
N SER A 92 42.62 15.55 -10.29
CA SER A 92 41.41 16.36 -10.13
C SER A 92 40.21 15.43 -10.31
N ARG A 93 40.02 14.51 -9.36
CA ARG A 93 38.76 13.84 -9.10
C ARG A 93 37.92 14.89 -8.41
N SER A 94 37.27 15.72 -9.22
CA SER A 94 35.92 16.14 -8.89
C SER A 94 35.23 14.89 -8.38
N ALA A 95 34.93 14.86 -7.08
CA ALA A 95 34.08 13.84 -6.50
C ALA A 95 32.75 13.95 -7.24
N SER A 96 32.60 13.18 -8.33
CA SER A 96 31.30 12.92 -8.91
C SER A 96 30.57 12.19 -7.79
N THR A 97 29.70 12.93 -7.12
CA THR A 97 28.65 12.38 -6.26
C THR A 97 28.15 11.10 -6.92
N PRO A 98 27.99 9.98 -6.19
CA PRO A 98 27.51 8.75 -6.78
C PRO A 98 26.23 9.08 -7.55
N ARG A 99 26.29 9.04 -8.89
CA ARG A 99 25.14 9.41 -9.71
C ARG A 99 24.05 8.42 -9.36
N GLU A 100 23.01 8.92 -8.69
CA GLU A 100 21.83 8.14 -8.37
C GLU A 100 21.34 7.43 -9.64
N SER A 101 21.19 6.11 -9.56
CA SER A 101 20.68 5.33 -10.70
C SER A 101 19.27 5.83 -11.09
N SER A 102 18.93 5.77 -12.38
CA SER A 102 17.59 6.17 -12.86
C SER A 102 16.46 5.43 -12.12
N ARG A 103 16.69 4.17 -11.75
CA ARG A 103 15.75 3.36 -10.96
C ARG A 103 15.62 3.81 -9.50
N ALA A 104 16.69 4.30 -8.89
CA ALA A 104 16.62 4.85 -7.53
C ALA A 104 15.83 6.17 -7.54
N PHE A 105 16.11 7.03 -8.53
CA PHE A 105 15.37 8.27 -8.74
C PHE A 105 13.88 8.01 -8.97
N ARG A 106 13.54 7.08 -9.88
CA ARG A 106 12.15 6.74 -10.16
C ARG A 106 11.41 6.21 -8.94
N ARG A 107 12.04 5.34 -8.15
CA ARG A 107 11.48 4.86 -6.88
C ARG A 107 11.19 5.99 -5.90
N ARG A 108 12.09 6.97 -5.78
CA ARG A 108 11.87 8.14 -4.92
C ARG A 108 10.74 9.03 -5.43
N VAL A 109 10.60 9.20 -6.74
CA VAL A 109 9.46 9.91 -7.33
C VAL A 109 8.17 9.17 -6.97
N GLN A 110 8.13 7.85 -7.18
CA GLN A 110 6.99 7.01 -6.81
C GLN A 110 6.64 7.09 -5.31
N ASP A 111 7.64 7.13 -4.41
CA ASP A 111 7.38 7.32 -2.97
C ASP A 111 6.66 8.65 -2.67
N HIS A 112 6.89 9.70 -3.47
CA HIS A 112 6.14 10.95 -3.34
C HIS A 112 4.74 10.84 -3.97
N LEU A 113 4.59 10.15 -5.10
CA LEU A 113 3.27 9.94 -5.71
C LEU A 113 2.36 9.11 -4.79
N ASP A 114 2.90 8.03 -4.22
CA ASP A 114 2.25 7.22 -3.18
C ASP A 114 1.86 8.06 -1.94
N ALA A 115 2.62 9.11 -1.63
CA ALA A 115 2.33 10.03 -0.54
C ALA A 115 1.27 11.11 -0.88
N GLY A 116 0.75 11.13 -2.12
CA GLY A 116 -0.30 12.05 -2.57
C GLY A 116 0.17 13.21 -3.43
N TRP A 117 1.42 13.23 -3.89
CA TRP A 117 1.89 14.23 -4.85
C TRP A 117 1.44 13.89 -6.27
N ASN A 118 1.26 14.92 -7.11
CA ASN A 118 0.97 14.75 -8.54
C ASN A 118 2.12 15.25 -9.40
N VAL A 119 2.32 14.67 -10.59
CA VAL A 119 3.36 15.12 -11.53
C VAL A 119 2.86 16.36 -12.29
N GLU A 120 3.61 17.46 -12.24
CA GLU A 120 3.36 18.65 -13.08
C GLU A 120 4.19 18.61 -14.37
N ARG A 121 5.44 18.15 -14.27
CA ARG A 121 6.37 18.03 -15.39
C ARG A 121 7.39 16.93 -15.14
N ASP A 122 7.65 16.12 -16.15
CA ASP A 122 8.70 15.11 -16.19
C ASP A 122 9.70 15.43 -17.30
N ASP A 123 10.93 15.76 -16.92
CA ASP A 123 12.06 15.99 -17.82
C ASP A 123 13.04 14.79 -17.81
N GLY A 124 12.67 13.66 -17.20
CA GLY A 124 13.45 12.41 -17.09
C GLY A 124 14.58 12.44 -16.05
N ASP A 125 15.39 13.49 -16.01
CA ASP A 125 16.42 13.72 -14.97
C ASP A 125 15.96 14.61 -13.82
N ARG A 126 14.78 15.21 -13.98
CA ARG A 126 14.12 16.12 -13.06
C ARG A 126 12.62 15.91 -13.17
N VAL A 127 11.95 15.85 -12.02
CA VAL A 127 10.49 15.78 -11.94
C VAL A 127 10.01 16.91 -11.04
N VAL A 128 9.04 17.68 -11.52
CA VAL A 128 8.36 18.69 -10.71
C VAL A 128 7.05 18.09 -10.25
N LEU A 129 6.94 17.92 -8.94
CA LEU A 129 5.76 17.47 -8.23
C LEU A 129 4.98 18.67 -7.72
N VAL A 130 3.67 18.52 -7.67
CA VAL A 130 2.75 19.54 -7.22
C VAL A 130 1.64 18.93 -6.37
N ASP A 131 1.30 19.61 -5.29
CA ASP A 131 0.10 19.35 -4.50
C ASP A 131 -0.93 20.44 -4.81
N ARG A 132 -2.08 20.03 -5.34
CA ARG A 132 -3.17 20.94 -5.72
C ARG A 132 -4.39 20.65 -4.86
N GLY A 133 -4.40 21.20 -3.65
CA GLY A 133 -5.56 21.19 -2.77
C GLY A 133 -6.55 22.31 -3.08
N ILE A 134 -7.83 22.07 -2.77
CA ILE A 134 -8.88 23.10 -2.78
C ILE A 134 -8.79 24.06 -1.58
N GLY A 135 -8.02 23.70 -0.56
CA GLY A 135 -7.85 24.46 0.67
C GLY A 135 -8.64 23.87 1.85
N SER A 136 -8.80 24.66 2.91
CA SER A 136 -9.46 24.19 4.13
C SER A 136 -10.97 24.00 3.92
N VAL A 137 -11.48 22.80 4.22
CA VAL A 137 -12.92 22.48 4.18
C VAL A 137 -13.72 23.42 5.08
N GLY A 138 -13.18 23.81 6.24
CA GLY A 138 -13.84 24.76 7.15
C GLY A 138 -14.02 26.14 6.53
N VAL A 139 -13.01 26.63 5.81
CA VAL A 139 -13.10 27.90 5.06
C VAL A 139 -14.13 27.76 3.93
N HIS A 140 -14.19 26.62 3.26
CA HIS A 140 -15.21 26.38 2.25
C HIS A 140 -16.65 26.39 2.79
N ILE A 141 -16.88 25.79 3.95
CA ILE A 141 -18.18 25.81 4.62
C ILE A 141 -18.54 27.24 5.02
N LEU A 142 -17.60 27.98 5.61
CA LEU A 142 -17.80 29.38 5.99
C LEU A 142 -18.15 30.23 4.76
N LEU A 143 -17.36 30.14 3.69
CA LEU A 143 -17.62 30.89 2.46
C LEU A 143 -18.94 30.47 1.82
N PHE A 144 -19.33 29.19 1.88
CA PHE A 144 -20.63 28.75 1.39
C PHE A 144 -21.77 29.49 2.11
N ILE A 145 -21.73 29.53 3.45
CA ILE A 145 -22.76 30.18 4.29
C ILE A 145 -22.83 31.69 4.02
N PHE A 146 -21.69 32.36 3.91
CA PHE A 146 -21.63 33.82 3.83
C PHE A 146 -21.65 34.40 2.41
N THR A 147 -21.35 33.60 1.39
CA THR A 147 -21.21 34.07 0.00
C THR A 147 -22.03 33.28 -1.02
N SER A 148 -22.90 32.38 -0.55
CA SER A 148 -23.75 31.50 -1.37
C SER A 148 -22.96 30.68 -2.40
N GLY A 149 -21.67 30.43 -2.14
CA GLY A 149 -20.78 29.63 -2.98
C GLY A 149 -19.84 30.40 -3.92
N ILE A 150 -20.04 31.70 -4.16
CA ILE A 150 -19.12 32.48 -5.04
C ILE A 150 -17.72 32.55 -4.42
N GLY A 151 -17.66 32.75 -3.09
CA GLY A 151 -16.40 32.73 -2.35
C GLY A 151 -15.70 31.38 -2.44
N ASN A 152 -16.43 30.27 -2.54
CA ASN A 152 -15.84 28.94 -2.71
C ASN A 152 -15.13 28.79 -4.06
N LEU A 153 -15.73 29.28 -5.14
CA LEU A 153 -15.11 29.23 -6.45
C LEU A 153 -13.82 30.06 -6.47
N LEU A 154 -13.85 31.26 -5.89
CA LEU A 154 -12.69 32.14 -5.83
C LEU A 154 -11.59 31.59 -4.92
N TYR A 155 -11.95 31.12 -3.72
CA TYR A 155 -11.00 30.56 -2.75
C TYR A 155 -10.40 29.27 -3.28
N GLY A 156 -11.22 28.35 -3.79
CA GLY A 156 -10.75 27.10 -4.39
C GLY A 156 -9.83 27.35 -5.57
N TRP A 157 -10.20 28.26 -6.49
CA TRP A 157 -9.33 28.65 -7.60
C TRP A 157 -8.03 29.29 -7.14
N TRP A 158 -8.08 30.22 -6.18
CA TRP A 158 -6.89 30.88 -5.65
C TRP A 158 -5.97 29.87 -4.94
N HIS A 159 -6.51 28.96 -4.15
CA HIS A 159 -5.75 27.92 -3.48
C HIS A 159 -5.12 26.94 -4.49
N TYR A 160 -5.93 26.45 -5.44
CA TYR A 160 -5.51 25.53 -6.48
C TYR A 160 -4.44 26.11 -7.41
N SER A 161 -4.50 27.41 -7.71
CA SER A 161 -3.60 28.04 -8.69
C SER A 161 -2.39 28.77 -8.08
N LYS A 162 -2.55 29.42 -6.91
CA LYS A 162 -1.51 30.26 -6.30
C LYS A 162 -0.84 29.65 -5.08
N LEU A 163 -1.56 28.82 -4.32
CA LEU A 163 -1.01 28.13 -3.15
C LEU A 163 -0.63 26.67 -3.43
N ALA A 164 -0.60 26.25 -4.69
CA ALA A 164 -0.11 24.93 -5.05
C ALA A 164 1.35 24.77 -4.60
N GLU A 165 1.57 23.83 -3.67
CA GLU A 165 2.89 23.49 -3.18
C GLU A 165 3.64 22.78 -4.32
N ARG A 166 4.80 23.31 -4.72
CA ARG A 166 5.63 22.71 -5.76
C ARG A 166 6.92 22.20 -5.17
N ARG A 167 7.29 20.99 -5.57
CA ARG A 167 8.54 20.35 -5.16
C ARG A 167 9.28 19.85 -6.38
N ARG A 168 10.56 20.24 -6.49
CA ARG A 168 11.42 19.81 -7.58
C ARG A 168 12.33 18.69 -7.10
N LEU A 169 12.20 17.51 -7.68
CA LEU A 169 13.11 16.38 -7.49
C LEU A 169 14.12 16.35 -8.63
N VAL A 170 15.39 16.17 -8.29
CA VAL A 170 16.49 16.11 -9.24
C VAL A 170 17.28 14.84 -8.98
N ARG A 171 17.70 14.15 -10.04
CA ARG A 171 18.55 12.97 -9.90
C ARG A 171 19.86 13.34 -9.20
N GLY A 172 20.18 12.63 -8.12
CA GLY A 172 21.37 12.86 -7.30
C GLY A 172 21.23 13.91 -6.20
N ASP A 173 20.04 14.47 -5.99
CA ASP A 173 19.72 15.26 -4.80
C ASP A 173 19.36 14.33 -3.62
N GLU A 174 19.53 14.78 -2.37
CA GLU A 174 19.24 14.00 -1.15
C GLU A 174 17.84 14.31 -0.59
N THR A 175 16.92 14.80 -1.43
CA THR A 175 15.59 15.21 -1.00
C THR A 175 14.74 14.01 -0.55
N ALA A 176 14.65 13.81 0.77
CA ALA A 176 13.84 12.76 1.38
C ALA A 176 12.35 12.89 1.01
N ALA A 177 11.67 11.73 0.90
CA ALA A 177 10.23 11.68 0.71
C ALA A 177 9.50 12.38 1.86
N ARG A 178 8.48 13.16 1.53
CA ARG A 178 7.65 13.89 2.50
C ARG A 178 6.23 13.96 1.96
N ALA A 179 5.24 13.77 2.82
CA ALA A 179 3.83 13.97 2.46
C ALA A 179 3.53 15.46 2.18
N PRO A 180 2.61 15.76 1.25
CA PRO A 180 2.19 17.14 1.02
C PRO A 180 1.48 17.71 2.25
N SER A 181 1.45 19.04 2.37
CA SER A 181 0.81 19.71 3.51
C SER A 181 -0.70 19.45 3.60
N SER A 182 -1.36 19.13 2.47
CA SER A 182 -2.78 18.78 2.39
C SER A 182 -3.12 17.42 3.02
N ALA A 183 -2.22 16.44 2.97
CA ALA A 183 -2.49 15.05 3.37
C ALA A 183 -2.93 14.90 4.84
N ALA A 184 -2.35 15.70 5.74
CA ALA A 184 -2.72 15.68 7.15
C ALA A 184 -4.17 16.17 7.38
N GLY A 185 -4.60 17.19 6.62
CA GLY A 185 -5.94 17.76 6.72
C GLY A 185 -7.03 16.84 6.16
N GLU A 186 -6.73 16.11 5.09
CA GLU A 186 -7.68 15.23 4.42
C GLU A 186 -8.18 14.11 5.34
N SER A 187 -7.25 13.42 6.04
CA SER A 187 -7.57 12.34 6.98
C SER A 187 -8.50 12.77 8.13
N LEU A 188 -8.33 14.00 8.63
CA LEU A 188 -9.16 14.57 9.68
C LEU A 188 -10.57 14.87 9.15
N THR A 189 -10.67 15.43 7.94
CA THR A 189 -11.97 15.74 7.32
C THR A 189 -12.77 14.49 6.97
N GLU A 190 -12.12 13.44 6.46
CA GLU A 190 -12.78 12.16 6.17
C GLU A 190 -13.34 11.53 7.46
N THR A 191 -12.53 11.54 8.53
CA THR A 191 -12.93 11.04 9.83
C THR A 191 -14.11 11.84 10.39
N ALA A 192 -14.05 13.17 10.34
CA ALA A 192 -15.10 14.06 10.82
C ALA A 192 -16.41 13.90 10.03
N ALA A 193 -16.33 13.84 8.70
CA ALA A 193 -17.50 13.64 7.82
C ALA A 193 -18.20 12.31 8.11
N GLY A 194 -17.43 11.24 8.34
CA GLY A 194 -17.95 9.95 8.76
C GLY A 194 -18.75 10.04 10.07
N TYR A 195 -18.23 10.73 11.09
CA TYR A 195 -18.94 10.92 12.35
C TYR A 195 -20.18 11.81 12.24
N ILE A 196 -20.15 12.87 11.43
CA ILE A 196 -21.31 13.73 11.17
C ILE A 196 -22.44 12.93 10.51
N LEU A 197 -22.13 12.10 9.50
CA LEU A 197 -23.12 11.25 8.84
C LEU A 197 -23.77 10.27 9.83
N ILE A 198 -22.98 9.65 10.71
CA ILE A 198 -23.48 8.75 11.75
C ILE A 198 -24.42 9.50 12.70
N ALA A 199 -24.01 10.67 13.20
CA ALA A 199 -24.83 11.49 14.08
C ALA A 199 -26.16 11.87 13.42
N LEU A 200 -26.13 12.22 12.13
CA LEU A 200 -27.32 12.52 11.34
C LEU A 200 -28.25 11.30 11.20
N LEU A 201 -27.71 10.12 10.85
CA LEU A 201 -28.49 8.89 10.72
C LEU A 201 -29.12 8.47 12.05
N LEU A 202 -28.38 8.58 13.15
CA LEU A 202 -28.88 8.32 14.51
C LEU A 202 -29.98 9.32 14.91
N ALA A 203 -29.80 10.61 14.62
CA ALA A 203 -30.78 11.64 14.92
C ALA A 203 -32.08 11.44 14.12
N ILE A 204 -31.97 11.17 12.81
CA ILE A 204 -33.12 10.90 11.93
C ILE A 204 -33.83 9.62 12.39
N GLY A 205 -33.09 8.52 12.59
CA GLY A 205 -33.67 7.26 13.03
C GLY A 205 -34.33 7.35 14.40
N GLY A 206 -33.72 8.05 15.35
CA GLY A 206 -34.29 8.33 16.67
C GLY A 206 -35.56 9.18 16.61
N LEU A 207 -35.58 10.21 15.75
CA LEU A 207 -36.76 11.05 15.53
C LEU A 207 -37.92 10.25 14.93
N ILE A 208 -37.64 9.42 13.91
CA ILE A 208 -38.64 8.54 13.29
C ILE A 208 -39.18 7.54 14.32
N ALA A 209 -38.31 6.91 15.12
CA ALA A 209 -38.70 5.96 16.15
C ALA A 209 -39.58 6.63 17.24
N TYR A 210 -39.24 7.85 17.66
CA TYR A 210 -40.04 8.64 18.60
C TYR A 210 -41.44 8.92 18.05
N PHE A 211 -41.56 9.44 16.83
CA PHE A 211 -42.86 9.70 16.22
C PHE A 211 -43.65 8.41 15.97
N ALA A 212 -43.00 7.32 15.57
CA ALA A 212 -43.62 6.01 15.40
C ALA A 212 -44.21 5.50 16.71
N ALA A 213 -43.51 5.68 17.83
CA ALA A 213 -44.00 5.30 19.16
C ALA A 213 -45.23 6.13 19.57
N THR A 214 -45.23 7.44 19.30
CA THR A 214 -46.39 8.32 19.62
C THR A 214 -47.61 8.07 18.73
N SER A 215 -47.40 7.64 17.48
CA SER A 215 -48.47 7.37 16.50
C SER A 215 -48.92 5.91 16.47
N GLY A 216 -48.23 5.01 17.18
CA GLY A 216 -48.54 3.58 17.19
C GLY A 216 -48.36 2.90 15.84
N SER A 217 -47.35 3.31 15.05
CA SER A 217 -47.08 2.76 13.71
C SER A 217 -45.86 1.82 13.72
N PRO A 218 -46.06 0.48 13.76
CA PRO A 218 -44.98 -0.49 13.68
C PRO A 218 -44.07 -0.35 12.44
N PRO A 219 -44.59 -0.12 11.20
CA PRO A 219 -43.71 0.01 10.05
C PRO A 219 -42.81 1.26 10.13
N ALA A 220 -43.30 2.36 10.70
CA ALA A 220 -42.47 3.54 10.92
C ALA A 220 -41.36 3.28 11.95
N ALA A 221 -41.63 2.50 12.99
CA ALA A 221 -40.63 2.12 13.98
C ALA A 221 -39.50 1.27 13.36
N LEU A 222 -39.84 0.34 12.46
CA LEU A 222 -38.84 -0.45 11.72
C LEU A 222 -37.94 0.43 10.85
N ILE A 223 -38.50 1.45 10.19
CA ILE A 223 -37.71 2.41 9.41
C ILE A 223 -36.74 3.18 10.33
N GLY A 224 -37.21 3.68 11.48
CA GLY A 224 -36.34 4.38 12.44
C GLY A 224 -35.20 3.49 12.94
N LEU A 225 -35.49 2.24 13.27
CA LEU A 225 -34.48 1.24 13.65
C LEU A 225 -33.51 0.91 12.52
N ALA A 226 -33.97 0.88 11.26
CA ALA A 226 -33.11 0.66 10.11
C ALA A 226 -32.10 1.81 9.93
N PHE A 227 -32.51 3.07 10.10
CA PHE A 227 -31.60 4.23 10.08
C PHE A 227 -30.57 4.18 11.20
N ILE A 228 -30.99 3.82 12.42
CA ILE A 228 -30.07 3.64 13.56
C ILE A 228 -29.09 2.50 13.27
N GLY A 229 -29.57 1.37 12.79
CA GLY A 229 -28.75 0.21 12.42
C GLY A 229 -27.75 0.55 11.32
N LEU A 230 -28.16 1.30 10.30
CA LEU A 230 -27.28 1.78 9.23
C LEU A 230 -26.21 2.74 9.77
N GLY A 231 -26.60 3.70 10.61
CA GLY A 231 -25.66 4.64 11.23
C GLY A 231 -24.59 3.92 12.07
N LEU A 232 -25.00 2.94 12.88
CA LEU A 232 -24.06 2.10 13.63
C LEU A 232 -23.21 1.21 12.72
N GLY A 233 -23.77 0.66 11.65
CA GLY A 233 -23.07 -0.20 10.70
C GLY A 233 -21.98 0.53 9.90
N VAL A 234 -22.23 1.80 9.54
CA VAL A 234 -21.29 2.66 8.82
C VAL A 234 -20.19 3.21 9.74
N ALA A 235 -20.33 3.07 11.06
CA ALA A 235 -19.34 3.56 12.01
C ALA A 235 -17.93 3.01 11.71
N PRO A 236 -16.89 3.87 11.65
CA PRO A 236 -15.51 3.44 11.40
C PRO A 236 -15.06 2.21 12.22
N PRO A 237 -15.33 2.11 13.54
CA PRO A 237 -14.94 0.91 14.29
C PRO A 237 -15.70 -0.35 13.87
N VAL A 238 -16.94 -0.24 13.39
CA VAL A 238 -17.76 -1.36 12.94
C VAL A 238 -17.34 -1.78 11.54
N ARG A 239 -17.19 -0.84 10.61
CA ARG A 239 -16.64 -1.10 9.27
C ARG A 239 -15.29 -1.81 9.34
N ARG A 240 -14.36 -1.27 10.13
CA ARG A 240 -13.05 -1.90 10.35
C ARG A 240 -13.16 -3.33 10.89
N ARG A 241 -14.22 -3.71 11.61
CA ARG A 241 -14.45 -5.10 12.05
C ARG A 241 -15.04 -5.96 10.94
N LEU A 242 -15.99 -5.43 10.18
CA LEU A 242 -16.64 -6.13 9.06
C LEU A 242 -15.70 -6.38 7.89
N ASP A 243 -14.75 -5.48 7.65
CA ASP A 243 -13.68 -5.65 6.66
C ASP A 243 -12.73 -6.79 7.03
N ARG A 244 -12.66 -7.13 8.32
CA ARG A 244 -11.86 -8.23 8.88
C ARG A 244 -12.72 -9.47 9.19
N ARG A 245 -13.90 -9.59 8.57
CA ARG A 245 -14.78 -10.73 8.83
C ARG A 245 -14.14 -12.04 8.35
N HIS A 246 -14.31 -13.07 9.14
CA HIS A 246 -14.01 -14.45 8.79
C HIS A 246 -15.27 -15.13 8.21
N GLY A 247 -15.11 -16.39 7.79
CA GLY A 247 -16.25 -17.23 7.46
C GLY A 247 -17.29 -17.22 8.59
N VAL A 248 -18.57 -17.24 8.22
CA VAL A 248 -19.71 -17.10 9.14
C VAL A 248 -19.77 -18.20 10.22
N THR A 249 -19.11 -19.33 9.99
CA THR A 249 -18.97 -20.44 10.93
C THR A 249 -17.86 -20.24 11.97
N ALA A 250 -17.09 -19.15 11.91
CA ALA A 250 -16.01 -18.91 12.85
C ALA A 250 -16.54 -18.35 14.18
N PHE A 251 -16.34 -19.11 15.25
CA PHE A 251 -16.65 -18.73 16.63
C PHE A 251 -15.45 -19.00 17.55
N GLY A 252 -15.30 -18.21 18.61
CA GLY A 252 -14.30 -18.42 19.65
C GLY A 252 -13.07 -17.52 19.53
N ARG A 253 -11.94 -17.94 20.13
CA ARG A 253 -10.67 -17.20 20.07
C ARG A 253 -9.93 -17.51 18.79
N LYS A 254 -9.55 -16.47 18.04
CA LYS A 254 -8.82 -16.59 16.80
C LYS A 254 -7.64 -15.64 16.78
N LYS A 255 -6.48 -16.18 16.37
CA LYS A 255 -5.28 -15.38 16.10
C LYS A 255 -5.34 -14.93 14.64
N THR A 256 -5.30 -13.63 14.41
CA THR A 256 -5.31 -13.03 13.07
C THR A 256 -4.00 -12.30 12.82
N VAL A 257 -3.56 -12.31 11.57
CA VAL A 257 -2.29 -11.71 11.15
C VAL A 257 -2.56 -10.89 9.91
N ASP A 258 -2.35 -9.57 10.02
CA ASP A 258 -2.36 -8.68 8.86
C ASP A 258 -0.94 -8.22 8.57
N HIS A 259 -0.67 -7.94 7.29
CA HIS A 259 0.56 -7.32 6.84
C HIS A 259 0.26 -5.93 6.28
N ARG A 260 1.16 -4.96 6.54
CA ARG A 260 1.13 -3.62 5.95
C ARG A 260 2.55 -3.25 5.53
N ILE A 261 2.71 -2.80 4.30
CA ILE A 261 4.01 -2.33 3.81
C ILE A 261 4.25 -0.93 4.36
N VAL A 262 5.46 -0.68 4.87
CA VAL A 262 5.94 0.64 5.28
C VAL A 262 6.75 1.22 4.13
N ARG A 263 6.41 2.45 3.74
CA ARG A 263 7.11 3.18 2.69
C ARG A 263 7.40 4.60 3.18
N PRO A 264 8.50 5.22 2.72
CA PRO A 264 8.70 6.65 2.92
C PRO A 264 7.46 7.43 2.43
N PRO A 265 7.01 8.46 3.16
CA PRO A 265 7.68 9.13 4.29
C PRO A 265 7.39 8.52 5.68
N GLU A 266 6.61 7.44 5.79
CA GLU A 266 6.35 6.79 7.09
C GLU A 266 7.64 6.16 7.61
N SER A 267 8.18 6.68 8.72
CA SER A 267 9.32 6.10 9.41
C SER A 267 8.87 5.27 10.60
N VAL A 268 9.50 4.10 10.78
CA VAL A 268 9.33 3.25 11.95
C VAL A 268 10.57 3.40 12.83
N GLU A 269 10.37 3.68 14.11
CA GLU A 269 11.46 3.83 15.08
C GLU A 269 11.96 2.48 15.57
N GLU A 270 11.08 1.47 15.59
CA GLU A 270 11.43 0.11 15.98
C GLU A 270 12.33 -0.57 14.93
N PRO A 271 13.47 -1.16 15.38
CA PRO A 271 14.36 -1.88 14.48
C PRO A 271 13.71 -3.15 13.93
N CYS A 272 14.29 -3.69 12.86
CA CYS A 272 13.90 -4.97 12.31
C CYS A 272 14.02 -6.08 13.36
N VAL A 273 12.97 -6.88 13.56
CA VAL A 273 12.93 -7.98 14.54
C VAL A 273 13.91 -9.11 14.19
N VAL A 274 14.32 -9.21 12.92
CA VAL A 274 15.22 -10.29 12.44
C VAL A 274 16.69 -9.86 12.50
N CYS A 275 17.06 -8.73 11.87
CA CYS A 275 18.46 -8.28 11.82
C CYS A 275 18.82 -7.20 12.85
N GLY A 276 17.85 -6.57 13.51
CA GLY A 276 18.08 -5.49 14.49
C GLY A 276 18.40 -4.12 13.87
N GLU A 277 18.43 -3.99 12.55
CA GLU A 277 18.78 -2.74 11.88
C GLU A 277 17.57 -1.81 11.71
N ALA A 278 17.83 -0.50 11.74
CA ALA A 278 16.85 0.51 11.35
C ALA A 278 16.61 0.45 9.83
N PHE A 279 15.39 0.72 9.39
CA PHE A 279 15.02 0.63 7.99
C PHE A 279 14.02 1.72 7.61
N GLU A 280 14.09 2.21 6.38
CA GLU A 280 13.13 3.18 5.82
C GLU A 280 11.96 2.51 5.10
N ARG A 281 12.18 1.30 4.58
CA ARG A 281 11.17 0.51 3.86
C ARG A 281 11.13 -0.91 4.40
N GLY A 282 9.92 -1.41 4.63
CA GLY A 282 9.75 -2.70 5.28
C GLY A 282 8.31 -3.19 5.35
N LEU A 283 8.06 -4.13 6.23
CA LEU A 283 6.77 -4.75 6.46
C LEU A 283 6.45 -4.68 7.96
N VAL A 284 5.26 -4.21 8.31
CA VAL A 284 4.70 -4.41 9.66
C VAL A 284 3.74 -5.59 9.61
N ARG A 285 4.02 -6.59 10.44
CA ARG A 285 3.11 -7.70 10.71
C ARG A 285 2.36 -7.41 12.00
N ARG A 286 1.05 -7.23 11.89
CA ARG A 286 0.16 -6.98 13.03
C ARG A 286 -0.56 -8.27 13.42
N ARG A 287 -0.17 -8.84 14.56
CA ARG A 287 -0.79 -10.04 15.13
C ARG A 287 -1.85 -9.61 16.15
N ARG A 288 -3.05 -10.17 16.05
CA ARG A 288 -4.12 -9.94 17.03
C ARG A 288 -4.64 -11.25 17.56
N ASP A 289 -5.10 -11.18 18.79
CA ASP A 289 -5.89 -12.24 19.40
C ASP A 289 -7.29 -11.70 19.66
N GLU A 290 -8.28 -12.25 18.97
CA GLU A 290 -9.63 -11.71 18.91
C GLU A 290 -10.67 -12.78 19.23
N THR A 291 -11.74 -12.39 19.94
CA THR A 291 -12.96 -13.19 20.03
C THR A 291 -13.81 -12.89 18.80
N VAL A 292 -14.13 -13.93 18.05
CA VAL A 292 -14.95 -13.91 16.85
C VAL A 292 -16.30 -14.56 17.15
N VAL A 293 -17.38 -13.94 16.68
CA VAL A 293 -18.74 -14.48 16.76
C VAL A 293 -19.37 -14.38 15.39
N ALA A 294 -19.83 -15.50 14.84
CA ALA A 294 -20.42 -15.57 13.50
C ALA A 294 -19.53 -14.92 12.42
N GLY A 295 -18.21 -15.12 12.51
CA GLY A 295 -17.24 -14.51 11.62
C GLY A 295 -16.85 -13.06 11.93
N VAL A 296 -17.54 -12.35 12.83
CA VAL A 296 -17.23 -10.94 13.13
C VAL A 296 -16.35 -10.83 14.39
N PRO A 297 -15.19 -10.14 14.32
CA PRO A 297 -14.35 -9.92 15.50
C PRO A 297 -15.03 -8.92 16.44
N VAL A 298 -15.55 -9.39 17.57
CA VAL A 298 -16.29 -8.58 18.57
C VAL A 298 -15.36 -7.97 19.61
N ARG A 299 -14.23 -8.62 19.93
CA ARG A 299 -13.29 -8.15 20.96
C ARG A 299 -11.85 -8.49 20.59
N THR A 300 -10.97 -7.51 20.62
CA THR A 300 -9.52 -7.70 20.47
C THR A 300 -8.90 -7.69 21.86
N HIS A 301 -8.23 -8.78 22.24
CA HIS A 301 -7.63 -8.95 23.58
C HIS A 301 -6.19 -8.51 23.62
N SER A 302 -5.45 -8.79 22.56
CA SER A 302 -4.06 -8.35 22.43
C SER A 302 -3.76 -7.98 20.99
N MET A 303 -2.86 -7.03 20.82
CA MET A 303 -2.32 -6.61 19.54
C MET A 303 -0.82 -6.46 19.69
N ARG A 304 -0.06 -7.09 18.79
CA ARG A 304 1.40 -6.96 18.72
C ARG A 304 1.81 -6.61 17.29
N HIS A 305 2.83 -5.79 17.17
CA HIS A 305 3.42 -5.39 15.90
C HIS A 305 4.85 -5.94 15.85
N ASN A 306 5.19 -6.58 14.73
CA ASN A 306 6.56 -6.96 14.42
C ASN A 306 6.96 -6.22 13.15
N HIS A 307 8.15 -5.63 13.16
CA HIS A 307 8.69 -4.80 12.10
C HIS A 307 9.82 -5.56 11.40
N TYR A 308 9.80 -5.59 10.07
CA TYR A 308 10.79 -6.30 9.25
C TYR A 308 11.32 -5.34 8.19
N CYS A 309 12.64 -5.28 8.00
CA CYS A 309 13.20 -4.58 6.85
C CYS A 309 12.81 -5.30 5.55
N ALA A 310 12.93 -4.61 4.40
CA ALA A 310 12.54 -5.15 3.11
C ALA A 310 13.22 -6.50 2.77
N ASP A 311 14.48 -6.69 3.17
CA ASP A 311 15.25 -7.89 2.88
C ASP A 311 14.81 -9.08 3.73
N CYS A 312 14.70 -8.91 5.05
CA CYS A 312 14.21 -9.95 5.94
C CYS A 312 12.73 -10.32 5.68
N ALA A 313 11.90 -9.34 5.30
CA ALA A 313 10.52 -9.64 4.90
C ALA A 313 10.46 -10.48 3.63
N ARG A 314 11.38 -10.25 2.68
CA ARG A 314 11.45 -11.00 1.42
C ARG A 314 11.93 -12.43 1.65
N SER A 315 12.96 -12.63 2.47
CA SER A 315 13.46 -13.98 2.75
C SER A 315 12.42 -14.86 3.46
N GLU A 316 11.62 -14.29 4.36
CA GLU A 316 10.51 -15.05 4.99
C GLU A 316 9.40 -15.45 3.99
N LEU A 317 9.10 -14.59 3.01
CA LEU A 317 8.00 -14.83 2.06
C LEU A 317 8.37 -15.79 0.94
N PHE A 318 9.61 -15.69 0.44
CA PHE A 318 10.06 -16.48 -0.72
C PHE A 318 10.94 -17.66 -0.32
N GLY A 319 11.36 -17.73 0.94
CA GLY A 319 12.37 -18.67 1.43
C GLY A 319 13.72 -18.44 0.74
N ASP A 320 14.81 -18.90 1.35
CA ASP A 320 16.07 -19.10 0.63
C ASP A 320 15.93 -20.31 -0.30
N ARG A 321 15.02 -20.29 -1.28
CA ARG A 321 15.09 -21.20 -2.43
C ARG A 321 16.09 -20.64 -3.44
N VAL A 322 17.34 -20.52 -2.99
CA VAL A 322 18.48 -20.69 -3.89
C VAL A 322 18.60 -22.19 -4.11
N GLY A 323 17.78 -22.69 -5.03
CA GLY A 323 17.62 -24.12 -5.27
C GLY A 323 16.29 -24.44 -5.94
N SER A 324 16.00 -23.77 -7.05
CA SER A 324 15.20 -24.46 -8.06
C SER A 324 15.97 -25.74 -8.42
N PRO A 325 15.36 -26.94 -8.40
CA PRO A 325 15.99 -28.09 -9.03
C PRO A 325 16.33 -27.67 -10.45
N SER A 326 17.56 -27.93 -10.88
CA SER A 326 17.92 -27.86 -12.29
C SER A 326 16.86 -28.65 -13.07
N LEU A 327 16.41 -28.12 -14.21
CA LEU A 327 15.55 -28.88 -15.13
C LEU A 327 16.23 -30.19 -15.59
N ASP A 328 17.53 -30.33 -15.34
CA ASP A 328 18.30 -31.55 -15.52
C ASP A 328 17.90 -32.68 -14.55
N ASP A 329 17.41 -32.39 -13.33
CA ASP A 329 17.01 -33.42 -12.36
C ASP A 329 15.61 -34.00 -12.64
N MET A 330 14.81 -33.35 -13.49
CA MET A 330 13.48 -33.83 -13.89
C MET A 330 13.50 -34.66 -15.19
N ALA A 331 14.65 -34.76 -15.86
CA ALA A 331 14.80 -35.50 -17.10
C ALA A 331 15.08 -37.01 -16.91
N ASP A 332 15.38 -37.44 -15.68
CA ASP A 332 15.77 -38.83 -15.39
C ASP A 332 14.61 -39.73 -14.91
N ASP A 333 13.40 -39.20 -14.72
CA ASP A 333 12.21 -39.98 -14.29
C ASP A 333 11.08 -39.97 -15.34
N ALA A 334 11.43 -40.20 -16.61
CA ALA A 334 10.48 -40.56 -17.65
C ALA A 334 10.69 -42.04 -18.03
N GLY A 335 10.05 -42.94 -17.27
CA GLY A 335 9.86 -44.32 -17.70
C GLY A 335 9.05 -44.37 -19.00
N PRO A 336 9.25 -45.40 -19.85
CA PRO A 336 8.66 -45.44 -21.18
C PRO A 336 7.15 -45.64 -21.08
N VAL A 337 6.39 -44.68 -21.61
CA VAL A 337 4.95 -44.83 -21.83
C VAL A 337 4.74 -45.50 -23.19
N ASP A 338 4.20 -46.72 -23.16
CA ASP A 338 3.85 -47.49 -24.34
C ASP A 338 2.71 -46.81 -25.13
N ASP A 339 2.91 -46.74 -26.44
CA ASP A 339 1.94 -46.35 -27.46
C ASP A 339 0.66 -47.20 -27.39
N VAL A 340 -0.52 -46.57 -27.40
CA VAL A 340 -1.73 -47.13 -28.01
C VAL A 340 -2.69 -46.04 -28.52
N ASP A 341 -2.76 -46.02 -29.85
CA ASP A 341 -3.91 -45.82 -30.74
C ASP A 341 -4.74 -44.53 -30.75
N ALA A 342 -4.65 -43.90 -31.92
CA ALA A 342 -5.53 -42.91 -32.49
C ALA A 342 -6.93 -43.47 -32.80
N VAL A 343 -7.96 -42.65 -32.55
CA VAL A 343 -9.19 -42.63 -33.34
C VAL A 343 -9.63 -41.17 -33.52
N ASP A 344 -9.65 -40.75 -34.78
CA ASP A 344 -10.41 -39.61 -35.30
C ASP A 344 -11.92 -39.85 -35.06
N ASP A 345 -12.67 -38.80 -34.73
CA ASP A 345 -13.68 -38.21 -35.63
C ASP A 345 -14.50 -37.11 -34.94
N ALA A 346 -15.02 -36.23 -35.78
CA ALA A 346 -15.53 -34.90 -35.50
C ALA A 346 -17.03 -34.82 -35.12
N ASP A 347 -17.41 -33.58 -34.81
CA ASP A 347 -18.68 -32.90 -35.09
C ASP A 347 -19.75 -32.69 -34.00
N ALA A 348 -20.00 -31.39 -33.83
CA ALA A 348 -21.30 -30.69 -33.77
C ALA A 348 -22.15 -30.65 -32.49
N ALA A 349 -22.33 -29.38 -32.08
CA ALA A 349 -23.43 -28.74 -31.38
C ALA A 349 -24.82 -29.42 -31.40
N ASP A 350 -25.56 -29.37 -30.28
CA ASP A 350 -26.65 -28.39 -30.05
C ASP A 350 -27.44 -28.72 -28.75
N ASP A 351 -27.82 -27.64 -28.06
CA ASP A 351 -29.07 -27.37 -27.34
C ASP A 351 -29.65 -28.25 -26.19
N ALA A 352 -29.78 -27.54 -25.05
CA ALA A 352 -31.01 -27.25 -24.30
C ALA A 352 -31.64 -28.26 -23.31
N ASP A 353 -31.87 -27.69 -22.12
CA ASP A 353 -32.99 -27.82 -21.17
C ASP A 353 -33.29 -29.16 -20.47
N GLY A 354 -33.43 -29.07 -19.14
CA GLY A 354 -34.08 -30.10 -18.33
C GLY A 354 -33.86 -29.91 -16.83
N ASP A 355 -34.70 -29.10 -16.20
CA ASP A 355 -34.97 -29.12 -14.76
C ASP A 355 -35.31 -30.55 -14.28
N ASP A 356 -34.76 -30.98 -13.14
CA ASP A 356 -35.51 -31.82 -12.20
C ASP A 356 -34.99 -31.66 -10.76
N ALA A 357 -35.95 -31.64 -9.85
CA ALA A 357 -35.80 -31.36 -8.44
C ALA A 357 -35.77 -32.66 -7.62
N GLY A 358 -35.06 -32.62 -6.49
CA GLY A 358 -35.42 -33.37 -5.29
C GLY A 358 -34.94 -34.82 -5.23
N HIS A 359 -33.89 -35.05 -4.44
CA HIS A 359 -33.90 -36.24 -3.59
C HIS A 359 -33.21 -35.95 -2.26
N ASP A 360 -34.00 -36.05 -1.22
CA ASP A 360 -33.64 -36.04 0.18
C ASP A 360 -33.18 -37.46 0.50
N ASP A 361 -31.99 -37.64 1.07
CA ASP A 361 -31.63 -38.90 1.69
C ASP A 361 -30.89 -38.64 3.00
N GLU A 362 -31.44 -39.23 4.06
CA GLU A 362 -30.92 -39.17 5.41
C GLU A 362 -29.83 -40.23 5.61
N GLY A 363 -28.81 -39.84 6.39
CA GLY A 363 -28.21 -40.69 7.40
C GLY A 363 -27.16 -41.68 6.94
N PHE A 364 -25.90 -41.43 7.32
CA PHE A 364 -25.07 -42.46 7.93
C PHE A 364 -24.13 -41.81 8.94
N ALA A 365 -24.17 -42.34 10.16
CA ALA A 365 -23.21 -42.08 11.20
C ALA A 365 -21.87 -42.71 10.83
N ASP A 366 -20.76 -42.08 11.20
CA ASP A 366 -19.58 -42.80 11.68
C ASP A 366 -18.85 -41.94 12.70
N ALA A 367 -18.67 -42.57 13.86
CA ALA A 367 -17.84 -42.12 14.95
C ALA A 367 -16.43 -42.63 14.68
N ASP A 368 -15.42 -41.77 14.78
CA ASP A 368 -14.08 -42.21 15.13
C ASP A 368 -13.46 -41.23 16.10
N ALA A 369 -13.19 -41.79 17.28
CA ALA A 369 -12.38 -41.23 18.33
C ALA A 369 -10.97 -41.81 18.18
N ASP A 370 -9.97 -40.95 18.16
CA ASP A 370 -8.61 -41.23 18.62
C ASP A 370 -8.14 -39.93 19.29
N GLY A 371 -7.82 -39.92 20.59
CA GLY A 371 -6.61 -40.53 21.13
C GLY A 371 -5.46 -39.58 20.81
N GLY A 372 -5.11 -38.58 21.63
CA GLY A 372 -4.66 -38.72 23.00
C GLY A 372 -3.14 -38.65 22.99
N ASP A 373 -2.56 -37.52 23.42
CA ASP A 373 -1.23 -37.52 24.04
C ASP A 373 -1.07 -36.32 24.96
N ALA A 374 -0.56 -36.66 26.15
CA ALA A 374 -0.34 -35.83 27.31
C ALA A 374 1.15 -35.48 27.45
N ALA A 375 1.43 -34.36 28.12
CA ALA A 375 2.56 -34.07 29.02
C ALA A 375 2.66 -32.54 29.10
N ASP A 376 2.26 -31.94 30.23
CA ASP A 376 3.11 -31.69 31.40
C ASP A 376 4.19 -30.65 31.11
N ASP A 377 3.99 -29.44 31.65
CA ASP A 377 4.99 -28.81 32.52
C ASP A 377 4.31 -27.69 33.31
N ALA A 378 4.13 -27.96 34.60
CA ALA A 378 3.81 -27.00 35.62
C ALA A 378 5.09 -26.63 36.37
N ASP A 379 5.37 -25.34 36.47
CA ASP A 379 6.16 -24.72 37.54
C ASP A 379 5.55 -23.31 37.69
N GLY A 380 4.84 -22.95 38.76
CA GLY A 380 5.41 -22.66 40.09
C GLY A 380 6.19 -21.34 39.99
N GLY A 381 5.75 -20.15 40.41
CA GLY A 381 4.82 -19.76 41.46
C GLY A 381 5.60 -19.12 42.62
N ASP A 382 5.73 -17.78 42.64
CA ASP A 382 5.93 -16.90 43.83
C ASP A 382 5.79 -15.43 43.36
N ALA A 383 4.72 -14.69 43.70
CA ALA A 383 4.45 -13.94 44.94
C ALA A 383 5.49 -12.81 45.16
N ALA A 384 5.18 -11.55 44.81
CA ALA A 384 4.37 -10.54 45.54
C ALA A 384 5.24 -9.59 46.39
N ASP A 385 5.18 -8.29 46.10
CA ASP A 385 5.10 -7.15 47.06
C ASP A 385 5.15 -5.82 46.26
N GLU A 386 4.05 -5.05 46.28
CA GLU A 386 3.84 -3.80 47.06
C GLU A 386 4.32 -2.55 46.29
N ALA A 387 3.43 -1.71 45.75
CA ALA A 387 2.59 -0.68 46.40
C ALA A 387 3.24 0.72 46.37
N ASP A 388 2.70 1.60 45.52
CA ASP A 388 2.50 3.04 45.79
C ASP A 388 1.54 3.56 44.69
N GLY A 389 0.31 4.02 44.98
CA GLY A 389 0.03 5.33 45.60
C GLY A 389 0.22 6.41 44.52
N GLY A 390 -0.74 6.75 43.65
CA GLY A 390 -2.01 7.39 43.98
C GLY A 390 -1.81 8.89 44.22
N ASP A 391 -2.14 9.77 43.27
CA ASP A 391 -2.97 10.95 43.55
C ASP A 391 -3.41 11.71 42.29
N THR A 392 -4.52 12.39 42.48
CA THR A 392 -5.46 12.98 41.54
C THR A 392 -5.31 14.51 41.39
N ALA A 393 -5.84 15.02 40.28
CA ALA A 393 -6.60 16.27 40.13
C ALA A 393 -5.93 17.65 40.32
N ASP A 394 -6.01 18.41 39.22
CA ASP A 394 -6.60 19.74 39.06
C ASP A 394 -5.97 21.02 39.66
N ASP A 395 -6.02 22.03 38.77
CA ASP A 395 -6.35 23.45 38.96
C ASP A 395 -5.27 24.54 39.09
N ALA A 396 -5.43 25.51 38.17
CA ALA A 396 -5.43 26.97 38.36
C ALA A 396 -4.08 27.67 38.66
N PHE A 397 -3.80 28.94 38.32
CA PHE A 397 -4.32 30.02 37.47
C PHE A 397 -3.39 31.21 37.80
N SER A 398 -3.04 32.07 36.83
CA SER A 398 -2.41 33.41 36.97
C SER A 398 -0.99 33.54 37.55
N ASP A 399 -0.10 34.28 36.87
CA ASP A 399 0.02 35.74 37.06
C ASP A 399 1.05 36.38 36.10
N GLU A 400 0.91 37.69 35.99
CA GLU A 400 1.43 38.72 35.10
C GLU A 400 2.96 38.83 34.95
N ARG A 401 3.39 39.31 33.78
CA ARG A 401 4.31 40.46 33.75
C ARG A 401 4.22 41.25 32.45
N ALA A 402 3.66 42.45 32.57
CA ALA A 402 3.87 43.56 31.67
C ALA A 402 5.32 44.07 31.75
N THR A 403 5.91 44.41 30.60
CA THR A 403 6.91 45.49 30.50
C THR A 403 6.64 46.28 29.22
N GLU A 404 6.07 47.45 29.41
CA GLU A 404 5.99 48.55 28.45
C GLU A 404 7.36 49.21 28.20
N ALA A 405 7.41 49.90 27.06
CA ALA A 405 8.21 51.09 26.72
C ALA A 405 9.71 50.91 26.42
N THR A 406 10.10 51.23 25.18
CA THR A 406 10.61 52.58 24.87
C THR A 406 10.52 52.85 23.36
N GLU A 407 10.35 54.15 23.09
CA GLU A 407 10.15 54.89 21.83
C GLU A 407 11.07 54.59 20.65
#